data_AF-W5M644-F1
#
_entry.id   AF-W5M644-F1
#
_cell.length_a   1.000
_cell.length_b   1.000
_cell.length_c   1.000
_cell.angle_alpha   90.00
_cell.angle_beta   90.00
_cell.angle_gamma   90.00
#
_symmetry.space_group_name_H-M   'P 1'
#
loop_
_entity.id
_entity.type
_entity.pdbx_description
1 polymer ?
#
loop_
_entity_poly.entity_id
_entity_poly.type
_entity_poly.pdbx_seq_one_letter_code
_entity_poly.pdbx_strand_id
1 'polypeptide(L)'
;VTVSTCVICSSGLCAVAHSQIRTYHYVETPMTWNEAWQYCRTTYTDLADVNNAGMQEILLDLAGNNTEAWIGLYRDQQNWQWSSGEEVTSYNWKSTYFCAQVNDEGTWEDTLCMNLNYFMCSTETSQGSRTYTLIKQSQTWATARDQCRQQHADLVTISSPSENQAVKATAQGSNFWIGLFNDPWEWDDGGNSSLRLWNSIEPNNLNRNQLCVAMEPAQWRDYYCSEMYTFFCCDGVSFPLVFQSTLMSWSQAQSHCRSLNKDLVTIYSQQENQQLQKLPGYVSGLSWIGMYHGKENWQWVSGKRASYANWKTQLSCATIGPDGYWTDVSCHELHPFMCYS
;
A
#
# COMPACT_ATOMS: atom_id res chain seq x y z
N VAL A 1 20.90 -19.17 -39.68
CA VAL A 1 20.27 -19.69 -38.45
C VAL A 1 19.58 -18.53 -37.78
N THR A 2 18.28 -18.41 -37.95
CA THR A 2 17.42 -17.47 -37.22
C THR A 2 17.34 -17.92 -35.78
N VAL A 3 17.93 -17.16 -34.85
CA VAL A 3 17.74 -17.37 -33.41
C VAL A 3 16.69 -16.36 -32.96
N SER A 4 15.49 -16.86 -32.72
CA SER A 4 14.39 -16.11 -32.11
C SER A 4 14.74 -15.81 -30.66
N THR A 5 14.90 -14.52 -30.32
CA THR A 5 14.91 -14.05 -28.93
C THR A 5 13.49 -14.08 -28.39
N CYS A 6 13.22 -15.00 -27.47
CA CYS A 6 11.97 -15.06 -26.72
C CYS A 6 12.00 -14.00 -25.62
N VAL A 7 11.16 -12.96 -25.76
CA VAL A 7 10.87 -12.00 -24.69
C VAL A 7 9.94 -12.71 -23.71
N ILE A 8 10.45 -13.11 -22.54
CA ILE A 8 9.59 -13.51 -21.43
C ILE A 8 9.02 -12.22 -20.85
N CYS A 9 7.77 -11.91 -21.21
CA CYS A 9 6.92 -11.04 -20.41
C CYS A 9 6.72 -11.71 -19.05
N SER A 10 7.43 -11.22 -18.02
CA SER A 10 7.11 -11.49 -16.63
C SER A 10 5.81 -10.76 -16.27
N SER A 11 4.69 -11.38 -16.65
CA SER A 11 3.35 -10.99 -16.24
C SER A 11 3.18 -11.19 -14.74
N GLY A 12 2.99 -10.07 -14.03
CA GLY A 12 2.18 -10.03 -12.82
C GLY A 12 2.84 -10.50 -11.53
N LEU A 13 3.96 -9.89 -11.15
CA LEU A 13 4.33 -9.78 -9.73
C LEU A 13 3.42 -8.70 -9.10
N CYS A 14 2.35 -9.12 -8.44
CA CYS A 14 1.86 -8.36 -7.29
C CYS A 14 2.84 -8.59 -6.15
N ALA A 15 3.99 -7.91 -6.19
CA ALA A 15 4.74 -7.63 -4.98
C ALA A 15 3.97 -6.55 -4.23
N VAL A 16 3.06 -6.96 -3.36
CA VAL A 16 2.47 -6.05 -2.38
C VAL A 16 3.28 -6.22 -1.10
N ALA A 17 4.40 -5.51 -1.04
CA ALA A 17 4.91 -5.02 0.23
C ALA A 17 3.76 -4.28 0.91
N HIS A 18 3.66 -4.36 2.24
CA HIS A 18 2.70 -3.59 3.02
C HIS A 18 2.87 -2.11 2.71
N SER A 19 2.07 -1.57 1.80
CA SER A 19 1.81 -0.14 1.79
C SER A 19 0.84 0.10 2.93
N GLN A 20 1.34 0.13 4.16
CA GLN A 20 0.70 0.96 5.18
C GLN A 20 0.66 2.36 4.56
N ILE A 21 -0.54 2.86 4.25
CA ILE A 21 -0.65 4.25 3.79
C ILE A 21 -0.40 5.07 5.05
N ARG A 22 0.80 5.66 5.08
CA ARG A 22 1.22 6.61 6.10
C ARG A 22 0.96 7.99 5.54
N THR A 23 0.14 8.74 6.24
CA THR A 23 0.04 10.18 6.00
C THR A 23 1.01 10.86 6.95
N TYR A 24 1.76 11.83 6.43
CA TYR A 24 2.79 12.54 7.17
C TYR A 24 2.29 13.94 7.53
N HIS A 25 2.66 14.41 8.71
CA HIS A 25 2.25 15.70 9.25
C HIS A 25 3.48 16.45 9.75
N TYR A 26 3.72 17.64 9.19
CA TYR A 26 4.74 18.56 9.69
C TYR A 26 4.17 19.35 10.86
N VAL A 27 4.84 19.32 12.02
CA VAL A 27 4.41 20.06 13.20
C VAL A 27 5.39 21.19 13.50
N GLU A 28 4.93 22.44 13.27
CA GLU A 28 5.72 23.67 13.46
C GLU A 28 5.81 24.14 14.92
N THR A 29 5.77 23.22 15.88
CA THR A 29 5.93 23.53 17.31
C THR A 29 7.22 22.90 17.82
N PRO A 30 8.28 23.68 18.17
CA PRO A 30 9.55 23.11 18.57
C PRO A 30 9.44 22.32 19.88
N MET A 31 9.90 21.07 19.86
CA MET A 31 9.89 20.15 21.00
C MET A 31 11.18 19.33 21.06
N THR A 32 11.53 18.82 22.24
CA THR A 32 12.57 17.78 22.34
C THR A 32 12.10 16.49 21.65
N TRP A 33 13.03 15.61 21.27
CA TRP A 33 12.65 14.37 20.57
C TRP A 33 11.63 13.54 21.37
N ASN A 34 11.80 13.45 22.69
CA ASN A 34 10.88 12.71 23.55
C ASN A 34 9.50 13.39 23.68
N GLU A 35 9.45 14.72 23.75
CA GLU A 35 8.18 15.47 23.75
C GLU A 35 7.46 15.36 22.41
N ALA A 36 8.20 15.46 21.29
CA ALA A 36 7.69 15.26 19.94
C ALA A 36 7.14 13.84 19.75
N TRP A 37 7.86 12.82 20.22
CA TRP A 37 7.41 11.43 20.24
C TRP A 37 6.11 11.25 21.02
N GLN A 38 6.02 11.82 22.22
CA GLN A 38 4.79 11.80 23.03
C GLN A 38 3.64 12.54 22.34
N TYR A 39 3.92 13.69 21.74
CA TYR A 39 2.93 14.46 21.00
C TYR A 39 2.39 13.66 19.80
N CYS A 40 3.27 13.04 19.00
CA CYS A 40 2.86 12.24 17.86
C CYS A 40 2.05 11.02 18.28
N ARG A 41 2.38 10.37 19.40
CA ARG A 41 1.59 9.23 19.91
C ARG A 41 0.26 9.62 20.56
N THR A 42 0.10 10.86 20.97
CA THR A 42 -1.16 11.36 21.56
C THR A 42 -2.08 11.96 20.50
N THR A 43 -1.53 12.53 19.43
CA THR A 43 -2.27 13.27 18.39
C THR A 43 -2.40 12.49 17.07
N TYR A 44 -1.43 11.63 16.77
CA TYR A 44 -1.31 10.83 15.55
C TYR A 44 -1.00 9.37 15.90
N THR A 45 -0.21 8.64 15.09
CA THR A 45 0.23 7.27 15.41
C THR A 45 1.60 7.25 16.08
N ASP A 46 2.63 7.79 15.42
CA ASP A 46 4.00 7.87 15.96
C ASP A 46 4.78 8.97 15.22
N LEU A 47 6.04 9.19 15.58
CA LEU A 47 6.98 9.92 14.73
C LEU A 47 7.13 9.22 13.37
N ALA A 48 7.53 9.98 12.35
CA ALA A 48 7.61 9.50 10.98
C ALA A 48 8.76 8.51 10.79
N ASP A 49 8.42 7.37 10.19
CA ASP A 49 9.41 6.44 9.64
C ASP A 49 9.74 6.82 8.20
N VAL A 50 11.02 6.78 7.86
CA VAL A 50 11.52 7.08 6.52
C VAL A 50 12.19 5.83 5.99
N ASN A 51 11.43 4.96 5.34
CA ASN A 51 11.93 3.64 4.94
C ASN A 51 12.14 3.50 3.42
N ASN A 52 11.87 4.54 2.64
CA ASN A 52 12.11 4.56 1.19
C ASN A 52 12.27 5.99 0.63
N ALA A 53 12.76 6.08 -0.61
CA ALA A 53 13.04 7.34 -1.29
C ALA A 53 11.79 8.21 -1.55
N GLY A 54 10.60 7.61 -1.72
CA GLY A 54 9.36 8.37 -1.90
C GLY A 54 8.91 9.06 -0.60
N MET A 55 9.10 8.41 0.55
CA MET A 55 8.82 9.02 1.86
C MET A 55 9.74 10.21 2.12
N GLN A 56 11.02 10.10 1.73
CA GLN A 56 11.97 11.20 1.82
C GLN A 56 11.48 12.43 1.03
N GLU A 57 10.99 12.24 -0.18
CA GLU A 57 10.47 13.33 -1.03
C GLU A 57 9.21 13.99 -0.44
N ILE A 58 8.30 13.21 0.15
CA ILE A 58 7.10 13.72 0.82
C ILE A 58 7.47 14.58 2.03
N LEU A 59 8.44 14.15 2.83
CA LEU A 59 8.88 14.92 3.99
C LEU A 59 9.52 16.25 3.59
N LEU A 60 10.28 16.26 2.49
CA LEU A 60 10.84 17.49 1.92
C LEU A 60 9.77 18.47 1.43
N ASP A 61 8.73 17.98 0.74
CA ASP A 61 7.61 18.81 0.27
C ASP A 61 6.82 19.43 1.44
N LEU A 62 6.55 18.63 2.49
CA LEU A 62 5.83 19.10 3.68
C LEU A 62 6.63 20.11 4.51
N ALA A 63 7.95 19.96 4.55
CA ALA A 63 8.85 20.85 5.27
C ALA A 63 9.06 22.20 4.56
N GLY A 64 8.96 22.24 3.23
CA GLY A 64 9.14 23.46 2.46
C GLY A 64 10.51 24.11 2.70
N ASN A 65 10.53 25.38 3.11
CA ASN A 65 11.76 26.11 3.46
C ASN A 65 12.19 25.94 4.92
N ASN A 66 11.43 25.20 5.75
CA ASN A 66 11.74 24.95 7.16
C ASN A 66 12.45 23.61 7.27
N THR A 67 13.75 23.67 7.46
CA THR A 67 14.65 22.66 6.91
C THR A 67 15.00 21.50 7.84
N GLU A 68 14.76 21.62 9.14
CA GLU A 68 15.14 20.57 10.09
C GLU A 68 13.93 20.00 10.82
N ALA A 69 13.87 18.68 10.93
CA ALA A 69 12.78 18.03 11.65
C ALA A 69 13.16 16.66 12.24
N TRP A 70 12.68 16.41 13.46
CA TRP A 70 12.76 15.08 14.08
C TRP A 70 11.99 14.03 13.28
N ILE A 71 12.59 12.85 13.18
CA ILE A 71 11.98 11.61 12.68
C ILE A 71 12.02 10.52 13.76
N GLY A 72 11.31 9.41 13.54
CA GLY A 72 11.15 8.34 14.53
C GLY A 72 12.40 7.52 14.81
N LEU A 73 13.50 7.77 14.09
CA LEU A 73 14.73 7.01 14.23
C LEU A 73 15.53 7.47 15.45
N TYR A 74 15.79 6.54 16.36
CA TYR A 74 16.60 6.78 17.55
C TYR A 74 17.51 5.59 17.83
N ARG A 75 18.51 5.78 18.68
CA ARG A 75 19.47 4.76 19.07
C ARG A 75 19.44 4.54 20.56
N ASP A 76 19.22 3.30 20.98
CA ASP A 76 19.52 2.86 22.34
C ASP A 76 20.85 2.10 22.34
N GLN A 77 21.81 2.59 23.12
CA GLN A 77 23.19 2.09 23.21
C GLN A 77 23.96 2.08 21.87
N GLN A 78 23.68 1.14 20.97
CA GLN A 78 24.45 0.86 19.75
C GLN A 78 23.60 0.64 18.50
N ASN A 79 22.32 0.29 18.62
CA ASN A 79 21.47 -0.06 17.48
C ASN A 79 20.42 1.01 17.21
N TRP A 80 20.34 1.42 15.95
CA TRP A 80 19.27 2.27 15.46
C TRP A 80 17.96 1.47 15.38
N GLN A 81 16.87 2.11 15.77
CA GLN A 81 15.53 1.54 15.74
C GLN A 81 14.49 2.65 15.51
N TRP A 82 13.40 2.30 14.84
CA TRP A 82 12.26 3.20 14.67
C TRP A 82 11.38 3.17 15.92
N SER A 83 10.86 4.33 16.35
CA SER A 83 9.94 4.43 17.48
C SER A 83 8.63 3.68 17.26
N SER A 84 8.23 3.48 16.00
CA SER A 84 7.10 2.66 15.59
C SER A 84 7.31 1.15 15.80
N GLY A 85 8.56 0.70 15.88
CA GLY A 85 8.93 -0.72 15.89
C GLY A 85 9.17 -1.34 14.51
N GLU A 86 9.15 -0.54 13.42
CA GLU A 86 9.54 -1.00 12.08
C GLU A 86 11.03 -1.36 11.97
N GLU A 87 11.38 -2.22 11.02
CA GLU A 87 12.77 -2.60 10.77
C GLU A 87 13.58 -1.48 10.10
N VAL A 88 14.83 -1.30 10.52
CA VAL A 88 15.76 -0.36 9.90
C VAL A 88 16.39 -1.02 8.66
N THR A 89 15.82 -0.75 7.50
CA THR A 89 16.23 -1.35 6.20
C THR A 89 17.43 -0.67 5.54
N SER A 90 17.79 0.53 5.99
CA SER A 90 18.98 1.24 5.52
C SER A 90 19.52 2.18 6.61
N TYR A 91 20.84 2.17 6.79
CA TYR A 91 21.56 3.23 7.50
C TYR A 91 22.96 3.36 6.91
N ASN A 92 23.41 4.58 6.66
CA ASN A 92 24.80 4.83 6.26
C ASN A 92 25.27 6.15 6.90
N TRP A 93 25.51 6.12 8.22
CA TRP A 93 25.88 7.32 8.98
C TRP A 93 27.02 7.06 9.97
N LYS A 94 27.89 8.05 10.10
CA LYS A 94 28.94 8.16 11.11
C LYS A 94 28.30 8.70 12.39
N SER A 95 28.23 7.87 13.43
CA SER A 95 27.36 8.11 14.59
C SER A 95 28.06 8.83 15.75
N THR A 96 27.51 9.96 16.18
CA THR A 96 28.01 10.79 17.30
C THR A 96 26.97 10.92 18.43
N TYR A 97 25.68 10.89 18.13
CA TYR A 97 24.56 11.17 19.04
C TYR A 97 23.46 10.08 18.99
N PHE A 98 22.23 10.38 19.41
CA PHE A 98 21.21 9.34 19.71
C PHE A 98 19.84 9.53 19.05
N CYS A 99 19.50 10.72 18.55
CA CYS A 99 18.22 10.99 17.91
C CYS A 99 18.45 11.55 16.50
N ALA A 100 17.69 11.07 15.53
CA ALA A 100 17.85 11.46 14.14
C ALA A 100 16.91 12.60 13.75
N GLN A 101 17.42 13.52 12.95
CA GLN A 101 16.65 14.54 12.26
C GLN A 101 16.95 14.51 10.76
N VAL A 102 16.01 15.00 9.95
CA VAL A 102 16.27 15.39 8.56
C VAL A 102 16.80 16.83 8.57
N ASN A 103 17.84 17.12 7.79
CA ASN A 103 18.41 18.46 7.65
C ASN A 103 17.94 19.19 6.37
N ASP A 104 18.46 20.40 6.16
CA ASP A 104 18.12 21.30 5.05
C ASP A 104 18.42 20.74 3.66
N GLU A 105 19.36 19.82 3.57
CA GLU A 105 19.70 19.12 2.34
C GLU A 105 18.82 17.88 2.10
N GLY A 106 17.90 17.56 3.01
CA GLY A 106 17.11 16.33 2.97
C GLY A 106 17.90 15.10 3.33
N THR A 107 19.02 15.25 4.04
CA THR A 107 19.83 14.14 4.53
C THR A 107 19.57 13.91 6.01
N TRP A 108 19.83 12.71 6.51
CA TRP A 108 19.59 12.40 7.93
C TRP A 108 20.87 12.62 8.72
N GLU A 109 20.74 13.21 9.90
CA GLU A 109 21.86 13.36 10.82
C GLU A 109 21.42 13.04 12.23
N ASP A 110 22.37 12.65 13.08
CA ASP A 110 22.13 12.44 14.50
C ASP A 110 22.49 13.70 15.30
N THR A 111 21.69 14.02 16.31
CA THR A 111 21.95 15.15 17.20
C THR A 111 21.45 14.88 18.62
N LEU A 112 21.64 15.86 19.51
CA LEU A 112 21.22 15.77 20.90
C LEU A 112 19.69 15.75 20.99
N CYS A 113 19.12 14.67 21.54
CA CYS A 113 17.68 14.51 21.74
C CYS A 113 17.00 15.63 22.54
N MET A 114 17.78 16.42 23.27
CA MET A 114 17.33 17.56 24.09
C MET A 114 17.20 18.87 23.30
N ASN A 115 17.61 18.90 22.02
CA ASN A 115 17.43 20.07 21.17
C ASN A 115 15.93 20.26 20.89
N LEU A 116 15.50 21.52 20.86
CA LEU A 116 14.15 21.85 20.40
C LEU A 116 14.16 21.87 18.88
N ASN A 117 13.30 21.05 18.27
CA ASN A 117 13.14 21.02 16.82
C ASN A 117 11.68 20.81 16.42
N TYR A 118 11.34 21.17 15.20
CA TYR A 118 10.09 20.73 14.57
C TYR A 118 10.14 19.22 14.32
N PHE A 119 9.01 18.61 14.03
CA PHE A 119 8.95 17.15 13.97
C PHE A 119 7.87 16.61 13.06
N MET A 120 8.16 15.43 12.51
CA MET A 120 7.30 14.76 11.54
C MET A 120 6.53 13.67 12.27
N CYS A 121 5.22 13.76 12.29
CA CYS A 121 4.38 12.65 12.74
C CYS A 121 3.91 11.84 11.54
N SER A 122 3.66 10.55 11.75
CA SER A 122 2.93 9.71 10.84
C SER A 122 1.61 9.28 11.46
N THR A 123 0.58 9.22 10.61
CA THR A 123 -0.67 8.55 10.93
C THR A 123 -0.75 7.30 10.09
N GLU A 124 -0.80 6.15 10.75
CA GLU A 124 -1.25 4.91 10.13
C GLU A 124 -2.74 5.04 9.88
N THR A 125 -3.09 5.37 8.64
CA THR A 125 -4.48 5.26 8.23
C THR A 125 -4.83 3.78 8.11
N SER A 126 -5.55 3.25 9.09
CA SER A 126 -6.36 2.03 8.97
C SER A 126 -7.58 2.24 8.04
N GLN A 127 -7.55 3.26 7.17
CA GLN A 127 -8.62 3.60 6.26
C GLN A 127 -8.56 2.76 4.99
N GLY A 128 -8.57 1.46 5.19
CA GLY A 128 -8.69 0.45 4.16
C GLY A 128 -8.97 -0.87 4.85
N SER A 129 -10.24 -1.15 5.16
CA SER A 129 -10.61 -2.47 5.65
C SER A 129 -10.48 -3.44 4.48
N ARG A 130 -9.40 -4.22 4.46
CA ARG A 130 -9.30 -5.40 3.60
C ARG A 130 -10.36 -6.37 4.08
N THR A 131 -11.40 -6.58 3.28
CA THR A 131 -12.36 -7.64 3.56
C THR A 131 -11.85 -8.94 2.99
N TYR A 132 -12.07 -10.02 3.73
CA TYR A 132 -11.66 -11.35 3.35
C TYR A 132 -12.87 -12.26 3.28
N THR A 133 -12.97 -13.00 2.18
CA THR A 133 -14.05 -13.97 1.99
C THR A 133 -13.48 -15.38 2.05
N LEU A 134 -13.96 -16.18 3.00
CA LEU A 134 -13.61 -17.60 3.11
C LEU A 134 -14.37 -18.41 2.06
N ILE A 135 -13.64 -19.05 1.16
CA ILE A 135 -14.16 -20.04 0.23
C ILE A 135 -13.94 -21.43 0.83
N LYS A 136 -15.04 -22.09 1.21
CA LYS A 136 -15.02 -23.39 1.89
C LYS A 136 -14.71 -24.59 0.97
N GLN A 137 -14.55 -24.37 -0.33
CA GLN A 137 -14.22 -25.43 -1.28
C GLN A 137 -12.71 -25.69 -1.25
N SER A 138 -12.29 -26.94 -1.09
CA SER A 138 -10.86 -27.27 -1.12
C SER A 138 -10.36 -27.30 -2.56
N GLN A 139 -9.27 -26.58 -2.83
CA GLN A 139 -8.65 -26.47 -4.14
C GLN A 139 -7.12 -26.46 -4.03
N THR A 140 -6.42 -26.70 -5.14
CA THR A 140 -4.98 -26.48 -5.23
C THR A 140 -4.68 -24.99 -5.17
N TRP A 141 -3.48 -24.62 -4.71
CA TRP A 141 -3.12 -23.21 -4.54
C TRP A 141 -3.32 -22.39 -5.82
N ALA A 142 -2.91 -22.93 -6.98
CA ALA A 142 -3.07 -22.26 -8.27
C ALA A 142 -4.56 -22.05 -8.64
N THR A 143 -5.39 -23.06 -8.45
CA THR A 143 -6.83 -22.98 -8.74
C THR A 143 -7.53 -22.00 -7.81
N ALA A 144 -7.19 -22.05 -6.51
CA ALA A 144 -7.71 -21.14 -5.49
C ALA A 144 -7.38 -19.68 -5.84
N ARG A 145 -6.14 -19.41 -6.27
CA ARG A 145 -5.71 -18.09 -6.72
C ARG A 145 -6.45 -17.61 -7.94
N ASP A 146 -6.59 -18.46 -8.96
CA ASP A 146 -7.31 -18.11 -10.18
C ASP A 146 -8.78 -17.81 -9.88
N GLN A 147 -9.41 -18.58 -8.99
CA GLN A 147 -10.78 -18.29 -8.53
C GLN A 147 -10.86 -16.96 -7.77
N CYS A 148 -9.92 -16.69 -6.86
CA CYS A 148 -9.88 -15.40 -6.18
C CYS A 148 -9.73 -14.25 -7.17
N ARG A 149 -8.89 -14.38 -8.20
CA ARG A 149 -8.72 -13.32 -9.22
C ARG A 149 -9.91 -13.13 -10.15
N GLN A 150 -10.76 -14.14 -10.29
CA GLN A 150 -11.98 -14.04 -11.08
C GLN A 150 -13.07 -13.25 -10.34
N GLN A 151 -13.24 -13.50 -9.04
CA GLN A 151 -14.40 -13.02 -8.27
C GLN A 151 -14.05 -11.99 -7.19
N HIS A 152 -12.76 -11.86 -6.87
CA HIS A 152 -12.16 -11.01 -5.83
C HIS A 152 -10.88 -10.37 -6.38
N ALA A 153 -10.00 -9.82 -5.53
CA ALA A 153 -8.72 -9.26 -5.98
C ALA A 153 -7.65 -10.36 -6.14
N ASP A 154 -7.32 -11.08 -5.07
CA ASP A 154 -6.34 -12.18 -5.08
C ASP A 154 -6.50 -13.06 -3.81
N LEU A 155 -5.67 -14.09 -3.64
CA LEU A 155 -5.54 -14.80 -2.36
C LEU A 155 -5.13 -13.83 -1.23
N VAL A 156 -5.54 -14.14 -0.01
CA VAL A 156 -5.24 -13.29 1.16
C VAL A 156 -3.74 -13.12 1.38
N THR A 157 -3.30 -11.88 1.55
CA THR A 157 -1.98 -11.54 2.10
C THR A 157 -2.18 -11.09 3.53
N ILE A 158 -1.59 -11.83 4.48
CA ILE A 158 -1.67 -11.50 5.90
C ILE A 158 -0.52 -10.56 6.23
N SER A 159 -0.87 -9.34 6.64
CA SER A 159 0.06 -8.24 6.79
C SER A 159 0.22 -7.75 8.23
N SER A 160 -0.68 -8.13 9.14
CA SER A 160 -0.53 -7.84 10.57
C SER A 160 -0.93 -9.02 11.45
N PRO A 161 -0.46 -9.08 12.71
CA PRO A 161 -0.93 -10.06 13.68
C PRO A 161 -2.46 -10.00 13.91
N SER A 162 -3.05 -8.81 13.83
CA SER A 162 -4.50 -8.61 13.97
C SER A 162 -5.28 -9.20 12.79
N GLU A 163 -4.81 -9.01 11.55
CA GLU A 163 -5.39 -9.66 10.36
C GLU A 163 -5.27 -11.19 10.47
N ASN A 164 -4.10 -11.68 10.90
CA ASN A 164 -3.85 -13.11 11.11
C ASN A 164 -4.86 -13.71 12.10
N GLN A 165 -5.15 -13.02 13.20
CA GLN A 165 -6.14 -13.45 14.19
C GLN A 165 -7.58 -13.43 13.62
N ALA A 166 -7.92 -12.42 12.82
CA ALA A 166 -9.24 -12.29 12.21
C ALA A 166 -9.54 -13.44 11.23
N VAL A 167 -8.64 -13.71 10.27
CA VAL A 167 -8.83 -14.81 9.31
C VAL A 167 -8.84 -16.18 10.00
N LYS A 168 -8.03 -16.35 11.05
CA LYS A 168 -8.00 -17.56 11.88
C LYS A 168 -9.32 -17.80 12.61
N ALA A 169 -9.92 -16.77 13.19
CA ALA A 169 -11.21 -16.88 13.86
C ALA A 169 -12.32 -17.30 12.86
N THR A 170 -12.30 -16.74 11.65
CA THR A 170 -13.26 -17.07 10.58
C THR A 170 -13.08 -18.48 10.01
N ALA A 171 -11.85 -19.00 9.99
CA ALA A 171 -11.54 -20.34 9.48
C ALA A 171 -12.06 -21.49 10.37
N GLN A 172 -12.41 -21.22 11.64
CA GLN A 172 -12.96 -22.19 12.59
C GLN A 172 -12.15 -23.51 12.69
N GLY A 173 -10.82 -23.42 12.58
CA GLY A 173 -9.93 -24.57 12.68
C GLY A 173 -9.66 -25.32 11.37
N SER A 174 -10.18 -24.85 10.23
CA SER A 174 -9.84 -25.40 8.91
C SER A 174 -8.50 -24.88 8.42
N ASN A 175 -7.74 -25.72 7.73
CA ASN A 175 -6.52 -25.29 7.03
C ASN A 175 -6.90 -24.49 5.78
N PHE A 176 -6.18 -23.41 5.51
CA PHE A 176 -6.45 -22.58 4.33
C PHE A 176 -5.20 -22.03 3.65
N TRP A 177 -5.27 -21.86 2.33
CA TRP A 177 -4.23 -21.20 1.54
C TRP A 177 -4.14 -19.71 1.82
N ILE A 178 -2.91 -19.20 1.84
CA ILE A 178 -2.60 -17.77 1.78
C ILE A 178 -1.84 -17.45 0.49
N GLY A 179 -1.76 -16.17 0.13
CA GLY A 179 -1.11 -15.69 -1.10
C GLY A 179 0.41 -15.76 -1.09
N LEU A 180 1.04 -16.20 0.01
CA LEU A 180 2.48 -16.40 0.10
C LEU A 180 2.88 -17.64 -0.75
N PHE A 181 3.79 -17.43 -1.71
CA PHE A 181 4.21 -18.42 -2.69
C PHE A 181 5.69 -18.26 -3.03
N ASN A 182 6.38 -19.39 -3.12
CA ASN A 182 7.75 -19.51 -3.58
C ASN A 182 8.69 -18.51 -2.89
N ASP A 183 8.64 -18.47 -1.56
CA ASP A 183 9.51 -17.67 -0.70
C ASP A 183 10.90 -18.33 -0.70
N PRO A 184 11.94 -17.77 -1.33
CA PRO A 184 13.27 -18.36 -1.30
C PRO A 184 13.84 -18.22 0.11
N TRP A 185 14.29 -19.35 0.64
CA TRP A 185 14.62 -19.57 2.05
C TRP A 185 15.91 -18.88 2.53
N GLU A 186 16.53 -18.04 1.70
CA GLU A 186 17.65 -17.16 2.01
C GLU A 186 17.51 -15.93 1.10
N TRP A 187 17.61 -14.72 1.65
CA TRP A 187 17.76 -13.50 0.85
C TRP A 187 19.09 -12.82 1.20
N ASP A 188 19.92 -12.61 0.18
CA ASP A 188 21.05 -11.66 0.21
C ASP A 188 20.66 -10.30 -0.44
N ASP A 189 19.39 -10.14 -0.89
CA ASP A 189 18.95 -8.96 -1.66
C ASP A 189 17.51 -8.42 -1.34
N GLY A 190 16.93 -8.77 -0.20
CA GLY A 190 15.91 -7.91 0.44
C GLY A 190 14.50 -7.83 -0.19
N GLY A 191 13.84 -8.96 -0.44
CA GLY A 191 12.41 -9.01 -0.79
C GLY A 191 11.46 -8.97 0.42
N ASN A 192 10.60 -7.94 0.51
CA ASN A 192 9.80 -7.58 1.69
C ASN A 192 8.45 -8.34 1.81
N SER A 193 8.40 -9.31 2.72
CA SER A 193 7.23 -9.51 3.58
C SER A 193 7.78 -9.70 4.99
N SER A 194 7.51 -8.78 5.91
CA SER A 194 8.16 -8.76 7.23
C SER A 194 7.47 -9.67 8.27
N LEU A 195 6.17 -9.95 8.12
CA LEU A 195 5.47 -10.85 9.03
C LEU A 195 5.71 -12.32 8.66
N ARG A 196 6.33 -13.06 9.57
CA ARG A 196 6.49 -14.52 9.50
C ARG A 196 5.97 -15.18 10.76
N LEU A 197 4.85 -15.88 10.63
CA LEU A 197 4.23 -16.63 11.73
C LEU A 197 4.41 -18.13 11.54
N TRP A 198 5.61 -18.53 11.09
CA TRP A 198 5.98 -19.92 10.89
C TRP A 198 5.87 -20.73 12.18
N ASN A 199 5.61 -22.03 12.02
CA ASN A 199 5.78 -22.99 13.09
C ASN A 199 7.27 -23.16 13.42
N SER A 200 7.62 -23.55 14.64
CA SER A 200 9.02 -23.63 15.12
C SER A 200 9.93 -24.58 14.35
N ILE A 201 9.36 -25.41 13.48
CA ILE A 201 10.07 -26.40 12.64
C ILE A 201 9.84 -26.13 11.15
N GLU A 202 9.08 -25.07 10.84
CA GLU A 202 8.81 -24.64 9.48
C GLU A 202 9.49 -23.30 9.22
N PRO A 203 9.77 -22.97 7.97
CA PRO A 203 9.57 -23.79 6.77
C PRO A 203 10.64 -24.86 6.61
N ASN A 204 10.24 -26.10 6.28
CA ASN A 204 11.19 -27.21 6.13
C ASN A 204 11.53 -27.54 4.66
N ASN A 205 10.74 -27.02 3.71
CA ASN A 205 10.89 -27.22 2.27
C ASN A 205 11.18 -28.67 1.88
N LEU A 206 10.34 -29.60 2.33
CA LEU A 206 10.50 -31.03 2.11
C LEU A 206 10.68 -31.32 0.61
N ASN A 207 11.73 -32.09 0.29
CA ASN A 207 12.11 -32.42 -1.09
C ASN A 207 12.38 -31.20 -2.00
N ARG A 208 12.61 -30.01 -1.43
CA ARG A 208 12.79 -28.75 -2.15
C ARG A 208 11.60 -28.36 -3.04
N ASN A 209 10.39 -28.77 -2.68
CA ASN A 209 9.20 -28.61 -3.53
C ASN A 209 7.93 -28.21 -2.75
N GLN A 210 8.07 -27.74 -1.51
CA GLN A 210 6.95 -27.16 -0.75
C GLN A 210 6.95 -25.64 -0.93
N LEU A 211 6.39 -25.19 -2.06
CA LEU A 211 6.47 -23.80 -2.50
C LEU A 211 5.23 -22.97 -2.13
N CYS A 212 4.18 -23.59 -1.57
CA CYS A 212 2.92 -22.93 -1.25
C CYS A 212 2.70 -22.89 0.26
N VAL A 213 2.10 -21.83 0.80
CA VAL A 213 1.92 -21.67 2.24
C VAL A 213 0.46 -21.78 2.63
N ALA A 214 0.16 -22.61 3.62
CA ALA A 214 -1.14 -22.69 4.25
C ALA A 214 -1.04 -22.34 5.73
N MET A 215 -2.15 -21.84 6.27
CA MET A 215 -2.30 -21.57 7.68
C MET A 215 -3.01 -22.74 8.37
N GLU A 216 -2.36 -23.31 9.38
CA GLU A 216 -2.98 -24.24 10.34
C GLU A 216 -3.55 -23.46 11.55
N PRO A 217 -4.38 -24.09 12.41
CA PRO A 217 -4.96 -23.44 13.58
C PRO A 217 -3.96 -22.84 14.59
N ALA A 218 -2.66 -23.09 14.46
CA ALA A 218 -1.63 -22.51 15.32
C ALA A 218 -0.74 -21.50 14.56
N GLN A 219 -0.14 -21.90 13.42
CA GLN A 219 0.97 -21.22 12.73
C GLN A 219 0.97 -21.52 11.21
N TRP A 220 1.81 -20.82 10.45
CA TRP A 220 2.02 -21.04 9.01
C TRP A 220 2.94 -22.24 8.75
N ARG A 221 2.70 -22.97 7.66
CA ARG A 221 3.55 -24.06 7.18
C ARG A 221 3.59 -24.09 5.64
N ASP A 222 4.70 -24.52 5.08
CA ASP A 222 4.86 -24.75 3.66
C ASP A 222 4.37 -26.15 3.26
N TYR A 223 3.78 -26.23 2.07
CA TYR A 223 3.14 -27.43 1.52
C TYR A 223 3.41 -27.55 0.02
N TYR A 224 3.23 -28.77 -0.48
CA TYR A 224 3.13 -29.00 -1.91
C TYR A 224 1.92 -28.22 -2.44
N CYS A 225 2.12 -27.47 -3.52
CA CYS A 225 1.04 -26.69 -4.14
C CYS A 225 -0.11 -27.55 -4.69
N SER A 226 0.09 -28.87 -4.78
CA SER A 226 -0.91 -29.88 -5.15
C SER A 226 -1.84 -30.28 -4.01
N GLU A 227 -1.57 -29.89 -2.77
CA GLU A 227 -2.50 -30.12 -1.66
C GLU A 227 -3.83 -29.39 -1.89
N MET A 228 -4.87 -29.82 -1.18
CA MET A 228 -6.23 -29.30 -1.36
C MET A 228 -6.71 -28.66 -0.05
N TYR A 229 -6.72 -27.33 0.01
CA TYR A 229 -7.19 -26.59 1.17
C TYR A 229 -8.28 -25.59 0.80
N THR A 230 -9.07 -25.19 1.80
CA THR A 230 -9.92 -24.01 1.70
C THR A 230 -9.05 -22.76 1.51
N PHE A 231 -9.64 -21.61 1.20
CA PHE A 231 -8.83 -20.43 0.92
C PHE A 231 -9.59 -19.15 1.20
N PHE A 232 -8.87 -18.11 1.59
CA PHE A 232 -9.42 -16.77 1.69
C PHE A 232 -9.04 -15.97 0.47
N CYS A 233 -10.03 -15.32 -0.14
CA CYS A 233 -9.80 -14.27 -1.10
C CYS A 233 -9.81 -12.91 -0.39
N CYS A 234 -8.93 -12.02 -0.82
CA CYS A 234 -8.96 -10.61 -0.47
C CYS A 234 -9.83 -9.88 -1.49
N ASP A 235 -10.80 -9.08 -1.04
CA ASP A 235 -11.70 -8.32 -1.92
C ASP A 235 -11.09 -7.01 -2.44
N GLY A 236 -9.78 -6.79 -2.20
CA GLY A 236 -9.12 -5.51 -2.46
C GLY A 236 -9.32 -4.53 -1.29
N VAL A 237 -8.67 -3.37 -1.38
CA VAL A 237 -8.86 -2.28 -0.41
C VAL A 237 -10.11 -1.52 -0.82
N SER A 238 -11.22 -1.75 -0.10
CA SER A 238 -12.43 -0.97 -0.28
C SER A 238 -12.29 0.34 0.50
N PHE A 239 -11.93 1.39 -0.21
CA PHE A 239 -12.00 2.76 0.29
C PHE A 239 -13.46 3.24 0.18
N PRO A 240 -14.02 3.97 1.17
CA PRO A 240 -15.31 4.61 1.01
C PRO A 240 -15.25 5.65 -0.12
N LEU A 241 -15.63 5.19 -1.30
CA LEU A 241 -15.80 5.98 -2.51
C LEU A 241 -16.92 6.99 -2.30
N VAL A 242 -16.63 8.26 -2.56
CA VAL A 242 -17.61 9.34 -2.45
C VAL A 242 -17.80 9.97 -3.81
N PHE A 243 -19.01 9.90 -4.32
CA PHE A 243 -19.43 10.65 -5.50
C PHE A 243 -19.72 12.09 -5.14
N GLN A 244 -19.13 13.02 -5.88
CA GLN A 244 -19.32 14.46 -5.76
C GLN A 244 -20.08 14.95 -7.01
N SER A 245 -21.31 15.43 -6.80
CA SER A 245 -22.16 15.93 -7.89
C SER A 245 -21.76 17.33 -8.37
N THR A 246 -20.88 18.03 -7.65
CA THR A 246 -20.37 19.35 -8.02
C THR A 246 -19.52 19.26 -9.29
N LEU A 247 -19.82 20.11 -10.28
CA LEU A 247 -19.08 20.15 -11.53
C LEU A 247 -17.79 20.95 -11.35
N MET A 248 -16.65 20.31 -11.57
CA MET A 248 -15.33 20.93 -11.45
C MET A 248 -14.45 20.53 -12.64
N SER A 249 -13.44 21.35 -12.94
CA SER A 249 -12.34 20.90 -13.82
C SER A 249 -11.53 19.79 -13.13
N TRP A 250 -10.77 19.02 -13.91
CA TRP A 250 -10.03 17.88 -13.35
C TRP A 250 -9.10 18.28 -12.20
N SER A 251 -8.37 19.39 -12.36
CA SER A 251 -7.45 19.90 -11.33
C SER A 251 -8.19 20.39 -10.08
N GLN A 252 -9.32 21.09 -10.25
CA GLN A 252 -10.15 21.54 -9.14
C GLN A 252 -10.76 20.37 -8.37
N ALA A 253 -11.24 19.33 -9.08
CA ALA A 253 -11.78 18.12 -8.49
C ALA A 253 -10.71 17.38 -7.66
N GLN A 254 -9.49 17.28 -8.19
CA GLN A 254 -8.34 16.71 -7.48
C GLN A 254 -8.01 17.50 -6.22
N SER A 255 -7.87 18.82 -6.32
CA SER A 255 -7.63 19.69 -5.15
C SER A 255 -8.73 19.57 -4.11
N HIS A 256 -9.99 19.44 -4.55
CA HIS A 256 -11.12 19.23 -3.64
C HIS A 256 -11.01 17.90 -2.90
N CYS A 257 -10.77 16.77 -3.58
CA CYS A 257 -10.55 15.49 -2.92
C CYS A 257 -9.39 15.58 -1.92
N ARG A 258 -8.27 16.21 -2.31
CA ARG A 258 -7.10 16.40 -1.44
C ARG A 258 -7.38 17.24 -0.20
N SER A 259 -8.23 18.27 -0.31
CA SER A 259 -8.67 19.05 0.85
C SER A 259 -9.47 18.24 1.88
N LEU A 260 -9.99 17.08 1.49
CA LEU A 260 -10.71 16.14 2.35
C LEU A 260 -9.85 14.97 2.83
N ASN A 261 -8.51 15.04 2.64
CA ASN A 261 -7.59 13.92 2.85
C ASN A 261 -7.95 12.69 2.00
N LYS A 262 -8.32 12.91 0.74
CA LYS A 262 -8.65 11.91 -0.28
C LYS A 262 -7.93 12.24 -1.59
N ASP A 263 -8.03 11.42 -2.62
CA ASP A 263 -7.65 11.80 -3.99
C ASP A 263 -8.72 11.32 -5.00
N LEU A 264 -8.59 11.69 -6.28
CA LEU A 264 -9.48 11.19 -7.33
C LEU A 264 -9.32 9.68 -7.52
N VAL A 265 -10.44 8.96 -7.68
CA VAL A 265 -10.45 7.49 -7.70
C VAL A 265 -9.44 6.88 -8.69
N THR A 266 -8.65 5.92 -8.19
CA THR A 266 -7.78 5.06 -9.00
C THR A 266 -8.41 3.70 -9.20
N ILE A 267 -8.30 3.12 -10.40
CA ILE A 267 -8.96 1.87 -10.75
C ILE A 267 -7.93 0.85 -11.26
N TYR A 268 -7.79 -0.27 -10.55
CA TYR A 268 -6.81 -1.32 -10.82
C TYR A 268 -7.42 -2.62 -11.30
N SER A 269 -8.75 -2.76 -11.25
CA SER A 269 -9.47 -3.97 -11.63
C SER A 269 -10.81 -3.68 -12.31
N GLN A 270 -11.31 -4.68 -13.07
CA GLN A 270 -12.64 -4.62 -13.67
C GLN A 270 -13.74 -4.58 -12.59
N GLN A 271 -13.52 -5.26 -11.47
CA GLN A 271 -14.44 -5.31 -10.34
C GLN A 271 -14.60 -3.93 -9.70
N GLU A 272 -13.50 -3.21 -9.45
CA GLU A 272 -13.53 -1.81 -8.99
C GLU A 272 -14.30 -0.92 -9.98
N ASN A 273 -14.02 -1.06 -11.29
CA ASN A 273 -14.72 -0.30 -12.33
C ASN A 273 -16.24 -0.52 -12.31
N GLN A 274 -16.69 -1.75 -12.06
CA GLN A 274 -18.11 -2.11 -11.94
C GLN A 274 -18.76 -1.58 -10.65
N GLN A 275 -17.99 -1.43 -9.58
CA GLN A 275 -18.50 -0.88 -8.31
C GLN A 275 -18.80 0.62 -8.42
N LEU A 276 -18.01 1.38 -9.20
CA LEU A 276 -18.25 2.82 -9.42
C LEU A 276 -19.64 3.10 -10.01
N GLN A 277 -20.11 2.21 -10.90
CA GLN A 277 -21.43 2.33 -11.54
C GLN A 277 -22.60 2.12 -10.57
N LYS A 278 -22.34 1.61 -9.35
CA LYS A 278 -23.34 1.32 -8.33
C LYS A 278 -23.37 2.38 -7.21
N LEU A 279 -22.58 3.45 -7.32
CA LEU A 279 -22.47 4.46 -6.27
C LEU A 279 -23.79 5.23 -6.09
N PRO A 280 -24.22 5.47 -4.83
CA PRO A 280 -25.42 6.25 -4.55
C PRO A 280 -25.27 7.67 -5.12
N GLY A 281 -26.26 8.10 -5.92
CA GLY A 281 -26.25 9.43 -6.52
C GLY A 281 -25.39 9.57 -7.78
N TYR A 282 -24.79 8.49 -8.30
CA TYR A 282 -24.15 8.51 -9.62
C TYR A 282 -25.18 8.89 -10.68
N VAL A 283 -25.03 10.09 -11.21
CA VAL A 283 -25.95 10.67 -12.20
C VAL A 283 -25.49 10.25 -13.59
N SER A 284 -26.44 9.95 -14.47
CA SER A 284 -26.17 9.60 -15.87
C SER A 284 -25.36 10.71 -16.55
N GLY A 285 -24.06 10.46 -16.77
CA GLY A 285 -23.11 11.42 -17.34
C GLY A 285 -21.65 10.94 -17.19
N LEU A 286 -20.72 11.70 -17.76
CA LEU A 286 -19.29 11.47 -17.56
C LEU A 286 -18.88 11.93 -16.15
N SER A 287 -17.97 11.21 -15.50
CA SER A 287 -17.43 11.59 -14.17
C SER A 287 -15.91 11.46 -14.14
N TRP A 288 -15.21 12.42 -13.53
CA TRP A 288 -13.76 12.37 -13.41
C TRP A 288 -13.27 11.18 -12.58
N ILE A 289 -12.21 10.55 -13.09
CA ILE A 289 -11.38 9.57 -12.39
C ILE A 289 -9.94 10.09 -12.31
N GLY A 290 -9.13 9.51 -11.44
CA GLY A 290 -7.78 9.96 -11.14
C GLY A 290 -6.73 9.66 -12.22
N MET A 291 -7.13 9.39 -13.46
CA MET A 291 -6.21 9.12 -14.55
C MET A 291 -6.06 10.36 -15.42
N TYR A 292 -4.83 10.76 -15.71
CA TYR A 292 -4.51 11.90 -16.55
C TYR A 292 -3.29 11.62 -17.40
N HIS A 293 -3.19 12.32 -18.53
CA HIS A 293 -2.06 12.24 -19.43
C HIS A 293 -0.97 13.19 -18.93
N GLY A 294 0.13 12.61 -18.44
CA GLY A 294 1.34 13.35 -18.09
C GLY A 294 2.10 13.84 -19.32
N LYS A 295 3.38 14.21 -19.14
CA LYS A 295 4.24 14.69 -20.24
C LYS A 295 4.44 13.63 -21.35
N GLU A 296 4.45 12.35 -20.99
CA GLU A 296 4.76 11.26 -21.94
C GLU A 296 3.77 10.10 -21.89
N ASN A 297 3.09 9.86 -20.77
CA ASN A 297 2.20 8.72 -20.58
C ASN A 297 1.01 9.04 -19.67
N TRP A 298 -0.04 8.23 -19.78
CA TRP A 298 -1.11 8.21 -18.78
C TRP A 298 -0.60 7.71 -17.43
N GLN A 299 -1.04 8.38 -16.37
CA GLN A 299 -0.68 8.06 -15.00
C GLN A 299 -1.85 8.29 -14.05
N TRP A 300 -1.87 7.55 -12.95
CA TRP A 300 -2.81 7.74 -11.86
C TRP A 300 -2.33 8.83 -10.91
N VAL A 301 -3.24 9.53 -10.25
CA VAL A 301 -2.94 10.49 -9.18
C VAL A 301 -2.13 9.88 -8.03
N SER A 302 -2.20 8.56 -7.84
CA SER A 302 -1.41 7.82 -6.84
C SER A 302 0.04 7.52 -7.26
N GLY A 303 0.43 7.84 -8.49
CA GLY A 303 1.75 7.50 -9.05
C GLY A 303 1.94 6.02 -9.40
N LYS A 304 0.97 5.14 -9.10
CA LYS A 304 1.04 3.71 -9.49
C LYS A 304 0.79 3.53 -10.98
N ARG A 305 1.40 2.50 -11.57
CA ARG A 305 1.17 2.11 -12.98
C ARG A 305 -0.22 1.51 -13.16
N ALA A 306 -0.83 1.79 -14.31
CA ALA A 306 -2.11 1.20 -14.68
C ALA A 306 -1.93 -0.28 -15.05
N SER A 307 -2.48 -1.19 -14.24
CA SER A 307 -2.61 -2.63 -14.53
C SER A 307 -3.88 -2.96 -15.31
N TYR A 308 -4.85 -2.05 -15.28
CA TYR A 308 -6.15 -2.15 -15.91
C TYR A 308 -6.44 -0.88 -16.72
N ALA A 309 -7.03 -1.04 -17.89
CA ALA A 309 -7.37 0.05 -18.79
C ALA A 309 -8.64 -0.30 -19.58
N ASN A 310 -9.65 0.58 -19.54
CA ASN A 310 -10.96 0.34 -20.14
C ASN A 310 -11.37 1.43 -21.15
N TRP A 311 -10.50 1.71 -22.12
CA TRP A 311 -10.56 2.90 -22.99
C TRP A 311 -11.54 2.83 -24.16
N LYS A 312 -12.05 4.01 -24.56
CA LYS A 312 -12.81 4.24 -25.79
C LYS A 312 -12.13 5.21 -26.80
N THR A 313 -11.30 6.18 -26.37
CA THR A 313 -10.72 7.27 -27.21
C THR A 313 -9.31 7.78 -26.72
N GLN A 314 -8.75 8.92 -27.22
CA GLN A 314 -7.43 9.52 -26.82
C GLN A 314 -7.37 11.09 -26.72
N LEU A 315 -7.26 11.65 -25.50
CA LEU A 315 -7.15 13.07 -25.07
C LEU A 315 -6.39 13.08 -23.71
N SER A 316 -6.56 14.09 -22.83
CA SER A 316 -5.63 14.33 -21.70
C SER A 316 -6.14 14.04 -20.28
N CYS A 317 -7.45 14.00 -20.01
CA CYS A 317 -7.98 13.67 -18.68
C CYS A 317 -9.09 12.64 -18.78
N ALA A 318 -9.10 11.64 -17.89
CA ALA A 318 -10.02 10.51 -18.00
C ALA A 318 -11.30 10.72 -17.20
N THR A 319 -12.40 10.35 -17.84
CA THR A 319 -13.73 10.22 -17.23
C THR A 319 -14.23 8.79 -17.39
N ILE A 320 -15.13 8.38 -16.52
CA ILE A 320 -15.94 7.17 -16.69
C ILE A 320 -17.34 7.55 -17.15
N GLY A 321 -17.85 6.85 -18.16
CA GLY A 321 -19.21 7.02 -18.66
C GLY A 321 -20.24 6.13 -17.98
N PRO A 322 -21.53 6.34 -18.28
CA PRO A 322 -22.63 5.51 -17.77
C PRO A 322 -22.62 4.08 -18.33
N ASP A 323 -21.86 3.83 -19.40
CA ASP A 323 -21.61 2.50 -19.96
C ASP A 323 -20.42 1.80 -19.26
N GLY A 324 -19.78 2.46 -18.29
CA GLY A 324 -18.62 1.96 -17.55
C GLY A 324 -17.30 2.05 -18.31
N TYR A 325 -17.29 2.56 -19.54
CA TYR A 325 -16.06 2.75 -20.32
C TYR A 325 -15.39 4.07 -19.97
N TRP A 326 -14.07 4.09 -20.06
CA TRP A 326 -13.26 5.28 -19.86
C TRP A 326 -13.17 6.06 -21.15
N THR A 327 -13.45 7.36 -21.05
CA THR A 327 -13.26 8.31 -22.13
C THR A 327 -12.40 9.45 -21.62
N ASP A 328 -11.41 9.77 -22.40
CA ASP A 328 -10.62 10.97 -22.31
C ASP A 328 -11.44 12.18 -22.79
N VAL A 329 -11.29 13.31 -22.10
CA VAL A 329 -11.90 14.59 -22.46
C VAL A 329 -10.92 15.73 -22.12
N SER A 330 -11.27 16.96 -22.47
CA SER A 330 -10.45 18.12 -22.10
C SER A 330 -10.48 18.33 -20.59
N CYS A 331 -9.31 18.45 -19.95
CA CYS A 331 -9.18 18.67 -18.51
C CYS A 331 -9.89 19.95 -17.99
N HIS A 332 -10.26 20.85 -18.89
CA HIS A 332 -10.97 22.09 -18.59
C HIS A 332 -12.50 21.94 -18.59
N GLU A 333 -13.03 20.80 -19.04
CA GLU A 333 -14.46 20.51 -18.94
C GLU A 333 -14.89 20.38 -17.48
N LEU A 334 -16.18 20.59 -17.22
CA LEU A 334 -16.73 20.53 -15.88
C LEU A 334 -17.56 19.26 -15.73
N HIS A 335 -17.06 18.32 -14.94
CA HIS A 335 -17.72 17.03 -14.69
C HIS A 335 -17.86 16.80 -13.18
N PRO A 336 -18.86 16.01 -12.75
CA PRO A 336 -18.86 15.43 -11.41
C PRO A 336 -17.65 14.50 -11.25
N PHE A 337 -17.33 14.12 -10.02
CA PHE A 337 -16.09 13.38 -9.75
C PHE A 337 -16.21 12.43 -8.58
N MET A 338 -15.28 11.48 -8.49
CA MET A 338 -15.26 10.49 -7.42
C MET A 338 -13.95 10.59 -6.65
N CYS A 339 -14.05 10.74 -5.34
CA CYS A 339 -12.91 10.69 -4.44
C CYS A 339 -12.79 9.31 -3.81
N TYR A 340 -11.57 8.81 -3.66
CA TYR A 340 -11.23 7.66 -2.83
C TYR A 340 -10.31 8.14 -1.70
N SER A 341 -10.48 7.58 -0.50
CA SER A 341 -9.58 7.82 0.63
C SER A 341 -8.23 7.14 0.41
#